data_AF-A0A838E775-F1
#
_entry.id   AF-A0A838E775-F1
#
_cell.length_a   1.000
_cell.length_b   1.000
_cell.length_c   1.000
_cell.angle_alpha   90.00
_cell.angle_beta   90.00
_cell.angle_gamma   90.00
#
_symmetry.space_group_name_H-M   'P 1'
#
loop_
_entity.id
_entity.type
_entity.pdbx_description
1 polymer ?
#
loop_
_entity_poly.entity_id
_entity_poly.type
_entity_poly.pdbx_seq_one_letter_code
_entity_poly.pdbx_strand_id
1 'polypeptide(L)'
;METAALEGAYRRFIAVAREGGFRPPADRSAWPAEHVVAHVLANDRLLSATTAELLAGGAPSYDNTPATLEPYLAEIGRAAGDWDGLVATARQCGLELVMLARRLDDAAVDRPVQVRILDGGTVRVEGMVPWSGVLATQAEVRLPARTEELEQLRA
;
A
#
# COMPACT_ATOMS: atom_id res chain seq x y z
N MET A 1 18.43 -0.40 2.42
CA MET A 1 17.99 -0.24 1.01
C MET A 1 17.71 1.23 0.71
N GLU A 2 17.93 1.66 -0.54
CA GLU A 2 17.50 2.98 -1.03
C GLU A 2 15.98 3.13 -1.05
N THR A 3 15.45 4.20 -0.47
CA THR A 3 13.98 4.42 -0.34
C THR A 3 13.45 5.64 -1.08
N ALA A 4 14.31 6.34 -1.84
CA ALA A 4 13.93 7.58 -2.52
C ALA A 4 12.71 7.41 -3.46
N ALA A 5 12.64 6.29 -4.18
CA ALA A 5 11.49 5.98 -5.05
C ALA A 5 10.20 5.78 -4.25
N LEU A 6 10.26 4.99 -3.16
CA LEU A 6 9.12 4.72 -2.29
C LEU A 6 8.61 6.00 -1.61
N GLU A 7 9.52 6.84 -1.11
CA GLU A 7 9.20 8.14 -0.53
C GLU A 7 8.57 9.09 -1.54
N GLY A 8 9.11 9.13 -2.76
CA GLY A 8 8.57 9.92 -3.86
C GLY A 8 7.14 9.50 -4.21
N ALA A 9 6.89 8.19 -4.29
CA ALA A 9 5.59 7.62 -4.59
C ALA A 9 4.56 7.97 -3.50
N TYR A 10 4.88 7.78 -2.22
CA TYR A 10 3.98 8.18 -1.12
C TYR A 10 3.71 9.68 -1.11
N ARG A 11 4.75 10.50 -1.29
CA ARG A 11 4.59 11.96 -1.32
C ARG A 11 3.62 12.38 -2.43
N ARG A 12 3.71 11.77 -3.61
CA ARG A 12 2.79 12.04 -4.73
C ARG A 12 1.37 11.57 -4.38
N PHE A 13 1.22 10.32 -3.96
CA PHE A 13 -0.09 9.74 -3.63
C PHE A 13 -0.83 10.58 -2.57
N ILE A 14 -0.15 10.93 -1.48
CA ILE A 14 -0.72 11.75 -0.41
C ILE A 14 -1.01 13.18 -0.87
N ALA A 15 -0.21 13.75 -1.76
CA ALA A 15 -0.48 15.08 -2.32
C ALA A 15 -1.81 15.06 -3.10
N VAL A 16 -2.00 14.11 -4.01
CA VAL A 16 -3.25 13.95 -4.77
C VAL A 16 -4.43 13.72 -3.83
N ALA A 17 -4.29 12.81 -2.86
CA ALA A 17 -5.36 12.51 -1.91
C ALA A 17 -5.79 13.74 -1.09
N ARG A 18 -4.85 14.62 -0.72
CA ARG A 18 -5.13 15.86 0.02
C ARG A 18 -5.90 16.90 -0.79
N GLU A 19 -5.83 16.85 -2.12
CA GLU A 19 -6.57 17.80 -2.95
C GLU A 19 -8.08 17.55 -2.89
N GLY A 20 -8.50 16.32 -2.55
CA GLY A 20 -9.91 15.98 -2.39
C GLY A 20 -10.73 16.20 -3.67
N GLY A 21 -12.03 16.44 -3.49
CA GLY A 21 -12.92 16.75 -4.61
C GLY A 21 -13.19 15.58 -5.55
N PHE A 22 -13.04 14.35 -5.06
CA PHE A 22 -13.31 13.14 -5.83
C PHE A 22 -14.81 12.94 -6.03
N ARG A 23 -15.18 12.48 -7.22
CA ARG A 23 -16.53 12.06 -7.58
C ARG A 23 -16.63 10.54 -7.48
N PRO A 24 -17.84 9.99 -7.31
CA PRO A 24 -18.06 8.57 -7.44
C PRO A 24 -17.58 8.06 -8.82
N PRO A 25 -17.02 6.85 -8.89
CA PRO A 25 -16.60 6.28 -10.16
C PRO A 25 -17.78 6.12 -11.12
N ALA A 26 -17.52 6.29 -12.42
CA ALA A 26 -18.53 6.07 -13.46
C ALA A 26 -18.93 4.59 -13.57
N ASP A 27 -17.96 3.70 -13.40
CA ASP A 27 -18.17 2.25 -13.31
C ASP A 27 -18.43 1.85 -11.86
N ARG A 28 -19.55 1.15 -11.61
CA ARG A 28 -19.92 0.68 -10.27
C ARG A 28 -19.02 -0.44 -9.74
N SER A 29 -18.21 -1.06 -10.60
CA SER A 29 -17.22 -2.07 -10.21
C SER A 29 -15.87 -1.45 -9.82
N ALA A 30 -15.64 -0.17 -10.13
CA ALA A 30 -14.45 0.54 -9.71
C ALA A 30 -14.60 1.04 -8.26
N TRP A 31 -13.47 1.21 -7.58
CA TRP A 31 -13.46 1.66 -6.20
C TRP A 31 -13.71 3.17 -6.09
N PRO A 32 -14.51 3.62 -5.11
CA PRO A 32 -14.52 5.03 -4.70
C PRO A 32 -13.19 5.42 -4.05
N ALA A 33 -12.91 6.72 -3.98
CA ALA A 33 -11.64 7.25 -3.49
C ALA A 33 -11.29 6.76 -2.07
N GLU A 34 -12.29 6.62 -1.21
CA GLU A 34 -12.14 6.10 0.16
C GLU A 34 -11.59 4.67 0.16
N HIS A 35 -12.07 3.81 -0.72
CA HIS A 35 -11.56 2.44 -0.84
C HIS A 35 -10.15 2.41 -1.44
N VAL A 36 -9.82 3.30 -2.37
CA VAL A 36 -8.45 3.40 -2.91
C VAL A 36 -7.44 3.76 -1.81
N VAL A 37 -7.75 4.77 -0.98
CA VAL A 37 -6.88 5.17 0.13
C VAL A 37 -6.86 4.12 1.24
N ALA A 38 -8.02 3.55 1.59
CA ALA A 38 -8.10 2.48 2.57
C ALA A 38 -7.31 1.23 2.13
N HIS A 39 -7.31 0.90 0.84
CA HIS A 39 -6.52 -0.20 0.28
C HIS A 39 -5.02 0.03 0.48
N VAL A 40 -4.54 1.23 0.14
CA VAL A 40 -3.14 1.60 0.35
C VAL A 40 -2.77 1.48 1.83
N LEU A 41 -3.57 2.06 2.73
CA LEU A 41 -3.36 1.94 4.17
C LEU A 41 -3.36 0.49 4.67
N ALA A 42 -4.31 -0.34 4.23
CA ALA A 42 -4.38 -1.76 4.60
C ALA A 42 -3.14 -2.53 4.14
N ASN A 43 -2.74 -2.33 2.89
CA ASN A 43 -1.58 -2.95 2.28
C ASN A 43 -0.28 -2.52 2.97
N ASP A 44 -0.15 -1.25 3.31
CA ASP A 44 1.05 -0.70 3.97
C ASP A 44 1.21 -1.21 5.39
N ARG A 45 0.12 -1.49 6.10
CA ARG A 45 0.16 -2.18 7.41
C ARG A 45 0.75 -3.58 7.27
N LEU A 46 0.34 -4.33 6.24
CA LEU A 46 0.87 -5.66 5.96
C LEU A 46 2.35 -5.60 5.57
N LEU A 47 2.72 -4.70 4.65
CA LEU A 47 4.12 -4.47 4.27
C LEU A 47 4.99 -4.08 5.47
N SER A 48 4.48 -3.21 6.35
CA SER A 48 5.20 -2.76 7.54
C SER A 48 5.40 -3.90 8.53
N ALA A 49 4.37 -4.70 8.79
CA ALA A 49 4.47 -5.87 9.66
C ALA A 49 5.49 -6.88 9.13
N THR A 50 5.42 -7.24 7.85
CA THR A 50 6.39 -8.15 7.21
C THR A 50 7.81 -7.58 7.27
N THR A 51 7.97 -6.28 7.01
CA THR A 51 9.30 -5.63 7.07
C THR A 51 9.86 -5.62 8.48
N ALA A 52 9.03 -5.33 9.49
CA ALA A 52 9.44 -5.34 10.89
C ALA A 52 9.86 -6.76 11.34
N GLU A 53 9.14 -7.80 10.91
CA GLU A 53 9.50 -9.19 11.22
C GLU A 53 10.83 -9.59 10.57
N LEU A 54 11.08 -9.19 9.31
CA LEU A 54 12.37 -9.39 8.64
C LEU A 54 13.51 -8.71 9.39
N LEU A 55 13.32 -7.46 9.83
CA LEU A 55 14.30 -6.72 10.63
C LEU A 55 14.61 -7.43 11.95
N ALA A 56 13.62 -8.10 12.55
CA ALA A 56 13.81 -8.91 13.75
C ALA A 56 14.46 -10.28 13.47
N GLY A 57 14.80 -10.59 12.22
CA GLY A 57 15.36 -11.87 11.79
C GLY A 57 14.32 -12.98 11.58
N GLY A 58 13.03 -12.68 11.73
CA GLY A 58 11.92 -13.61 11.55
C GLY A 58 11.66 -14.00 10.10
N ALA A 59 10.76 -14.97 9.87
CA ALA A 59 10.49 -15.58 8.57
C ALA A 59 9.03 -15.35 8.13
N PRO A 60 8.65 -14.09 7.85
CA PRO A 60 7.26 -13.78 7.60
C PRO A 60 6.77 -14.35 6.27
N SER A 61 5.45 -14.35 6.13
CA SER A 61 4.77 -14.37 4.84
C SER A 61 4.06 -13.03 4.61
N TYR A 62 3.72 -12.76 3.37
CA TYR A 62 2.96 -11.60 2.96
C TYR A 62 1.82 -12.02 2.04
N ASP A 63 0.59 -11.69 2.42
CA ASP A 63 -0.62 -11.93 1.63
C ASP A 63 -1.48 -10.67 1.65
N ASN A 64 -1.65 -10.03 0.50
CA ASN A 64 -2.45 -8.80 0.40
C ASN A 64 -3.96 -9.05 0.25
N THR A 65 -4.41 -10.30 0.19
CA THR A 65 -5.83 -10.66 -0.01
C THR A 65 -6.77 -9.92 0.96
N PRO A 66 -6.48 -9.81 2.27
CA PRO A 66 -7.36 -9.06 3.17
C PRO A 66 -7.50 -7.59 2.78
N ALA A 67 -6.42 -6.97 2.27
CA ALA A 67 -6.41 -5.57 1.83
C ALA A 67 -7.21 -5.34 0.53
N THR A 68 -7.77 -6.37 -0.12
CA THR A 68 -8.65 -6.19 -1.28
C THR A 68 -10.14 -6.34 -0.95
N LEU A 69 -10.48 -6.64 0.31
CA LEU A 69 -11.86 -6.93 0.71
C LEU A 69 -12.61 -5.64 1.04
N GLU A 70 -13.59 -5.27 0.21
CA GLU A 70 -14.39 -4.05 0.40
C GLU A 70 -15.01 -3.89 1.79
N PRO A 71 -15.56 -4.95 2.45
CA PRO A 71 -16.05 -4.80 3.82
C PRO A 71 -14.97 -4.34 4.80
N TYR A 72 -13.72 -4.79 4.63
CA TYR A 72 -12.61 -4.35 5.47
C TYR A 72 -12.19 -2.91 5.15
N LEU A 73 -12.15 -2.54 3.86
CA LEU A 73 -11.82 -1.19 3.44
C LEU A 73 -12.85 -0.16 3.93
N ALA A 74 -14.13 -0.52 3.92
CA ALA A 74 -15.21 0.32 4.45
C ALA A 74 -15.04 0.56 5.96
N GLU A 75 -14.66 -0.45 6.74
CA GLU A 75 -14.40 -0.30 8.17
C GLU A 75 -13.17 0.56 8.47
N ILE A 76 -12.13 0.49 7.63
CA ILE A 76 -10.99 1.42 7.72
C ILE A 76 -11.46 2.86 7.51
N GLY A 77 -12.29 3.11 6.48
CA GLY A 77 -12.87 4.43 6.23
C GLY A 77 -13.71 4.94 7.40
N ARG A 78 -14.57 4.09 7.98
CA ARG A 78 -15.36 4.43 9.17
C ARG A 78 -14.50 4.76 10.38
N ALA A 79 -13.50 3.93 10.65
CA ALA A 79 -12.60 4.13 11.79
C ALA A 79 -11.76 5.41 11.67
N ALA A 80 -11.49 5.86 10.44
CA ALA A 80 -10.80 7.11 10.19
C ALA A 80 -11.67 8.36 10.42
N GLY A 81 -12.99 8.20 10.53
CA GLY A 81 -13.95 9.27 10.79
C GLY A 81 -14.33 10.07 9.55
N ASP A 82 -13.34 10.72 8.93
CA ASP A 82 -13.51 11.51 7.72
C ASP A 82 -12.34 11.34 6.74
N TRP A 83 -12.42 12.03 5.60
CA TRP A 83 -11.41 11.97 4.56
C TRP A 83 -10.02 12.40 5.05
N ASP A 84 -9.96 13.50 5.82
CA ASP A 84 -8.70 14.03 6.32
C ASP A 84 -8.06 13.06 7.33
N GLY A 85 -8.86 12.44 8.18
CA GLY A 85 -8.43 11.37 9.08
C GLY A 85 -7.91 10.15 8.32
N LEU A 86 -8.56 9.76 7.22
CA LEU A 86 -8.13 8.64 6.39
C LEU A 86 -6.79 8.93 5.71
N VAL A 87 -6.65 10.09 5.08
CA VAL A 87 -5.41 10.52 4.42
C VAL A 87 -4.27 10.71 5.42
N ALA A 88 -4.54 11.28 6.60
CA ALA A 88 -3.54 11.42 7.65
C ALA A 88 -3.04 10.06 8.14
N THR A 89 -3.95 9.10 8.32
CA THR A 89 -3.61 7.74 8.76
C THR A 89 -2.81 6.99 7.68
N ALA A 90 -3.23 7.08 6.42
CA ALA A 90 -2.49 6.51 5.28
C ALA A 90 -1.06 7.10 5.19
N ARG A 91 -0.93 8.42 5.34
CA ARG A 91 0.38 9.09 5.37
C ARG A 91 1.26 8.55 6.49
N GLN A 92 0.72 8.43 7.70
CA GLN A 92 1.48 7.96 8.85
C GLN A 92 1.99 6.53 8.64
N CYS A 93 1.15 5.65 8.09
CA CYS A 93 1.52 4.27 7.78
C CYS A 93 2.57 4.17 6.66
N GLY A 94 2.43 4.95 5.59
CA GLY A 94 3.45 5.01 4.53
C GLY A 94 4.82 5.51 5.03
N LEU A 95 4.82 6.49 5.95
CA LEU A 95 6.05 6.95 6.61
C LEU A 95 6.70 5.85 7.46
N GLU A 96 5.90 5.08 8.20
CA GLU A 96 6.38 3.93 8.97
C GLU A 96 7.06 2.90 8.06
N LEU A 97 6.42 2.52 6.95
CA LEU A 97 7.01 1.59 5.99
C LEU A 97 8.33 2.10 5.44
N VAL A 98 8.42 3.39 5.06
CA VAL A 98 9.67 4.00 4.61
C VAL A 98 10.75 3.90 5.67
N MET A 99 10.44 4.21 6.93
CA MET A 99 11.41 4.12 8.03
C MET A 99 11.91 2.69 8.23
N LEU A 100 11.02 1.69 8.16
CA LEU A 100 11.38 0.29 8.27
C LEU A 100 12.24 -0.16 7.08
N ALA A 101 11.85 0.18 5.86
CA ALA A 101 12.58 -0.17 4.64
C ALA A 101 14.02 0.41 4.62
N ARG A 102 14.22 1.62 5.15
CA ARG A 102 15.55 2.23 5.33
C ARG A 102 16.46 1.46 6.29
N ARG A 103 15.90 0.62 7.17
CA ARG A 103 16.64 -0.16 8.15
C ARG A 103 17.04 -1.55 7.66
N LEU A 104 16.46 -2.01 6.54
CA LEU A 104 16.85 -3.27 5.94
C LEU A 104 18.28 -3.16 5.39
N ASP A 105 19.14 -4.07 5.84
CA ASP A 105 20.44 -4.31 5.25
C ASP A 105 20.33 -5.16 3.97
N ASP A 106 21.45 -5.32 3.26
CA ASP A 106 21.48 -6.04 1.98
C ASP A 106 21.07 -7.52 2.14
N ALA A 107 21.39 -8.14 3.28
CA ALA A 107 21.01 -9.53 3.56
C ALA A 107 19.50 -9.69 3.81
N ALA A 108 18.88 -8.72 4.49
CA ALA A 108 17.45 -8.75 4.80
C ALA A 108 16.59 -8.46 3.57
N VAL A 109 17.06 -7.63 2.63
CA VAL A 109 16.27 -7.32 1.42
C VAL A 109 16.26 -8.43 0.38
N ASP A 110 17.33 -9.22 0.28
CA ASP A 110 17.42 -10.35 -0.65
C ASP A 110 16.81 -11.64 -0.09
N ARG A 111 16.43 -11.62 1.20
CA ARG A 111 15.78 -12.76 1.84
C ARG A 111 14.45 -13.09 1.14
N PRO A 112 14.26 -14.33 0.68
CA PRO A 112 12.99 -14.75 0.11
C PRO A 112 11.88 -14.75 1.16
N VAL A 113 10.74 -14.17 0.81
CA VAL A 113 9.50 -14.16 1.60
C VAL A 113 8.43 -14.91 0.82
N GLN A 114 7.64 -15.73 1.51
CA GLN A 114 6.46 -16.34 0.90
C GLN A 114 5.42 -15.24 0.64
N VAL A 115 5.17 -14.95 -0.63
CA VAL A 115 4.32 -13.85 -1.08
C VAL A 115 3.11 -14.37 -1.83
N ARG A 116 1.95 -13.76 -1.56
CA ARG A 116 0.73 -13.86 -2.36
C ARG A 116 0.21 -12.45 -2.67
N ILE A 117 0.13 -12.13 -3.95
CA ILE A 117 -0.41 -10.84 -4.43
C ILE A 117 -1.63 -11.12 -5.29
N LEU A 118 -2.78 -10.66 -4.82
CA LEU A 118 -4.05 -10.61 -5.51
C LEU A 118 -4.27 -9.21 -6.08
N ASP A 119 -4.70 -9.14 -7.34
CA ASP A 119 -5.07 -7.89 -8.01
C ASP A 119 -6.22 -8.13 -8.99
N GLY A 120 -7.34 -7.42 -8.82
CA GLY A 120 -8.53 -7.62 -9.65
C GLY A 120 -9.04 -9.06 -9.63
N GLY A 121 -9.00 -9.72 -8.48
CA GLY A 121 -9.42 -11.12 -8.31
C GLY A 121 -8.46 -12.16 -8.93
N THR A 122 -7.33 -11.72 -9.52
CA THR A 122 -6.34 -12.61 -10.14
C THR A 122 -5.07 -12.64 -9.29
N VAL A 123 -4.55 -13.84 -9.02
CA VAL A 123 -3.25 -14.02 -8.37
C VAL A 123 -2.16 -13.59 -9.36
N ARG A 124 -1.41 -12.56 -9.01
CA ARG A 124 -0.31 -12.02 -9.82
C ARG A 124 1.04 -12.59 -9.41
N VAL A 125 1.23 -12.85 -8.12
CA VAL A 125 2.44 -13.44 -7.57
C VAL A 125 2.02 -14.47 -6.52
N GLU A 126 2.62 -15.64 -6.58
CA GLU A 126 2.50 -16.68 -5.55
C GLU A 126 3.82 -17.45 -5.47
N GLY A 127 4.48 -17.39 -4.31
CA GLY A 127 5.74 -18.09 -4.07
C GLY A 127 6.79 -17.26 -3.33
N MET A 128 8.00 -17.79 -3.28
CA MET A 128 9.14 -17.16 -2.61
C MET A 128 9.75 -16.08 -3.50
N VAL A 129 9.76 -14.83 -3.04
CA VAL A 129 10.36 -13.70 -3.78
C VAL A 129 11.23 -12.85 -2.86
N PRO A 130 12.30 -12.22 -3.38
CA PRO A 130 13.08 -11.24 -2.61
C PRO A 130 12.19 -10.10 -2.11
N TRP A 131 12.33 -9.73 -0.83
CA TRP A 131 11.53 -8.66 -0.25
C TRP A 131 11.78 -7.30 -0.91
N SER A 132 13.01 -7.05 -1.38
CA SER A 132 13.37 -5.89 -2.21
C SER A 132 12.44 -5.73 -3.42
N GLY A 133 12.13 -6.82 -4.11
CA GLY A 133 11.26 -6.82 -5.30
C GLY A 133 9.82 -6.40 -4.96
N VAL A 134 9.32 -6.80 -3.79
CA VAL A 134 7.98 -6.40 -3.33
C VAL A 134 7.93 -4.91 -3.02
N LEU A 135 8.92 -4.38 -2.29
CA LEU A 135 8.98 -2.96 -1.95
C LEU A 135 9.22 -2.08 -3.19
N ALA A 136 10.05 -2.53 -4.14
CA ALA A 136 10.23 -1.87 -5.42
C ALA A 136 8.91 -1.83 -6.22
N THR A 137 8.18 -2.96 -6.29
CA THR A 137 6.87 -3.02 -6.95
C THR A 137 5.86 -2.07 -6.30
N GLN A 138 5.88 -1.93 -4.97
CA GLN A 138 5.03 -0.96 -4.27
C GLN A 138 5.34 0.48 -4.73
N ALA A 139 6.61 0.84 -4.80
CA ALA A 139 7.08 2.18 -5.18
C ALA A 139 6.84 2.52 -6.65
N GLU A 140 7.15 1.58 -7.54
CA GLU A 140 7.25 1.83 -8.98
C GLU A 140 5.97 1.50 -9.76
N VAL A 141 5.12 0.62 -9.20
CA VAL A 141 3.93 0.13 -9.91
C VAL A 141 2.67 0.42 -9.12
N ARG A 142 2.57 -0.05 -7.87
CA ARG A 142 1.30 -0.03 -7.12
C ARG A 142 0.88 1.38 -6.72
N LEU A 143 1.75 2.13 -6.03
CA LEU A 143 1.43 3.49 -5.60
C LEU A 143 1.18 4.44 -6.78
N PRO A 144 1.97 4.41 -7.87
CA PRO A 144 1.65 5.17 -9.08
C PRO A 144 0.27 4.83 -9.64
N ALA A 145 -0.05 3.53 -9.81
CA ALA A 145 -1.36 3.12 -10.32
C ALA A 145 -2.52 3.59 -9.42
N ARG A 146 -2.38 3.53 -8.09
CA ARG A 146 -3.40 4.04 -7.15
C ARG A 146 -3.50 5.57 -7.18
N THR A 147 -2.39 6.25 -7.46
CA THR A 147 -2.39 7.71 -7.64
C THR A 147 -3.17 8.09 -8.90
N GLU A 148 -2.92 7.41 -10.01
CA GLU A 148 -3.65 7.61 -11.27
C GLU A 148 -5.14 7.32 -11.12
N GLU A 149 -5.50 6.26 -10.38
CA GLU A 149 -6.90 5.95 -10.06
C GLU A 149 -7.58 7.09 -9.28
N LEU A 150 -6.92 7.66 -8.26
CA LEU A 150 -7.45 8.84 -7.57
C LEU A 150 -7.57 10.05 -8.52
N GLU A 151 -6.56 10.30 -9.35
CA GLU A 151 -6.59 11.41 -10.32
C GLU A 151 -7.78 11.27 -11.28
N GLN A 152 -8.13 10.05 -11.73
CA GLN A 152 -9.28 9.79 -12.60
C GLN A 152 -10.63 10.04 -11.92
N LEU A 153 -10.70 9.96 -10.60
CA LEU A 153 -11.91 10.25 -9.82
C LEU A 153 -12.10 11.75 -9.60
N ARG A 154 -11.16 12.62 -10.00
CA ARG A 154 -11.27 14.06 -9.77
C ARG A 154 -12.27 14.72 -10.71
N ALA A 155 -12.88 15.77 -10.16
CA ALA A 155 -13.88 16.61 -10.80
C ALA A 155 -13.32 17.51 -11.92
#